data_AF-A0A7J0FLS0-F1
#
_entry.id   AF-A0A7J0FLS0-F1
#
_cell.length_a   1.000
_cell.length_b   1.000
_cell.length_c   1.000
_cell.angle_alpha   90.00
_cell.angle_beta   90.00
_cell.angle_gamma   90.00
#
_symmetry.space_group_name_H-M   'P 1'
#
loop_
_entity.id
_entity.type
_entity.pdbx_description
1 polymer ?
#
loop_
_entity_poly.entity_id
_entity_poly.type
_entity_poly.pdbx_seq_one_letter_code
_entity_poly.pdbx_strand_id
1 'polypeptide(L)'
;MMQRWPNIKKVRKKILNGDNFLDHGFTRPKVLILLPLASIAFRVVKRLIRLTPSSQKVNVEHLDRFSDEYGTGVADNNDYEDNDFEDGQSQKTSKPPDFQALFGGNNNDHFMIGIKFTR
;
A
#
# COMPACT_ATOMS: atom_id res chain seq x y z
N MET A 1 48.46 6.76 30.34
CA MET A 1 46.99 6.65 30.31
C MET A 1 46.57 6.30 28.89
N MET A 2 46.39 5.01 28.57
CA MET A 2 46.01 4.56 27.21
C MET A 2 44.51 4.75 27.00
N GLN A 3 44.14 5.70 26.15
CA GLN A 3 42.76 5.90 25.69
C GLN A 3 42.35 4.69 24.85
N ARG A 4 41.35 3.94 25.32
CA ARG A 4 40.88 2.69 24.70
C ARG A 4 40.02 3.04 23.49
N TRP A 5 40.44 2.62 22.30
CA TRP A 5 39.70 2.90 21.07
C TRP A 5 38.34 2.17 21.04
N PRO A 6 37.27 2.80 20.50
CA PRO A 6 35.97 2.16 20.40
C PRO A 6 36.02 0.91 19.51
N ASN A 7 35.35 -0.16 19.95
CA ASN A 7 35.28 -1.41 19.18
C ASN A 7 34.51 -1.19 17.86
N ILE A 8 35.21 -1.31 16.74
CA ILE A 8 34.72 -1.03 15.38
C ILE A 8 33.46 -1.85 15.04
N LYS A 9 33.35 -3.08 15.54
CA LYS A 9 32.16 -3.92 15.34
C LYS A 9 30.92 -3.36 16.07
N LYS A 10 31.13 -2.76 17.24
CA LYS A 10 30.08 -2.10 18.03
C LYS A 10 29.63 -0.79 17.38
N VAL A 11 30.57 -0.02 16.83
CA VAL A 11 30.28 1.22 16.09
C VAL A 11 29.48 0.92 14.82
N ARG A 12 29.87 -0.09 14.04
CA ARG A 12 29.11 -0.50 12.84
C ARG A 12 27.69 -0.96 13.15
N LYS A 13 27.48 -1.77 14.19
CA LYS A 13 26.12 -2.13 14.64
C LYS A 13 25.30 -0.89 15.06
N LYS A 14 25.93 0.10 15.69
CA LYS A 14 25.27 1.36 16.08
C LYS A 14 24.88 2.24 14.89
N ILE A 15 25.66 2.21 13.81
CA ILE A 15 25.37 2.91 12.55
C ILE A 15 24.25 2.21 11.78
N LEU A 16 24.20 0.87 11.83
CA LEU A 16 23.15 0.06 11.19
C LEU A 16 21.82 0.09 11.95
N ASN A 17 21.84 0.36 13.25
CA ASN A 17 20.63 0.71 14.02
C ASN A 17 20.26 2.17 13.72
N GLY A 18 19.66 2.38 12.54
CA GLY A 18 19.42 3.66 11.89
C GLY A 18 18.41 4.60 12.56
N ASP A 19 18.12 4.44 13.85
CA ASP A 19 17.17 5.30 14.58
C ASP A 19 17.61 6.78 14.62
N ASN A 20 18.93 7.03 14.51
CA ASN A 20 19.51 8.38 14.54
C ASN A 20 19.47 9.11 13.18
N PHE A 21 19.03 8.45 12.10
CA PHE A 21 18.87 9.07 10.77
C PHE A 21 17.39 9.22 10.38
N LEU A 22 16.48 8.95 11.31
CA LEU A 22 15.07 9.19 11.09
C LEU A 22 14.80 10.68 11.21
N ASP A 23 14.22 11.25 10.17
CA ASP A 23 13.73 12.63 10.14
C ASP A 23 12.89 12.87 11.41
N HIS A 24 13.19 13.94 12.17
CA HIS A 24 12.68 14.20 13.52
C HIS A 24 11.18 14.60 13.55
N GLY A 25 10.32 13.87 12.84
CA GLY A 25 8.87 13.86 13.05
C GLY A 25 8.12 15.09 12.52
N PHE A 26 8.73 15.94 11.70
CA PHE A 26 8.07 17.15 11.17
C PHE A 26 7.43 16.98 9.79
N THR A 27 7.62 15.84 9.12
CA THR A 27 7.05 15.58 7.80
C THR A 27 5.76 14.77 7.93
N ARG A 28 4.62 15.45 7.80
CA ARG A 28 3.32 14.84 7.47
C ARG A 28 3.03 15.08 5.99
N PRO A 29 3.74 14.40 5.07
CA PRO A 29 3.57 14.63 3.64
C PRO A 29 2.12 14.35 3.26
N LYS A 30 1.50 15.29 2.55
CA LYS A 30 0.20 15.11 1.91
C LYS A 30 0.45 14.93 0.42
N VAL A 31 0.01 13.81 -0.12
CA VAL A 31 0.17 13.46 -1.53
C VAL A 31 -1.21 13.37 -2.16
N LEU A 32 -1.37 13.97 -3.34
CA LEU A 32 -2.54 13.78 -4.19
C LEU A 32 -2.15 12.88 -5.36
N ILE A 33 -2.89 11.78 -5.56
CA ILE A 33 -2.70 10.87 -6.69
C ILE A 33 -3.95 10.98 -7.56
N LEU A 34 -3.79 11.41 -8.81
CA LEU A 34 -4.87 11.46 -9.79
C LEU A 34 -4.93 10.13 -10.53
N LEU A 35 -6.10 9.49 -10.51
CA LEU A 35 -6.33 8.19 -11.12
C LEU A 35 -7.62 8.25 -11.94
N PRO A 36 -7.69 7.54 -13.08
CA PRO A 36 -8.83 7.66 -13.98
C PRO A 36 -10.07 6.88 -13.52
N LEU A 37 -9.90 5.82 -12.70
CA LEU A 37 -10.98 4.91 -12.31
C LEU A 37 -10.86 4.50 -10.83
N ALA A 38 -12.02 4.31 -10.19
CA ALA A 38 -12.14 3.83 -8.81
C ALA A 38 -11.45 2.47 -8.59
N SER A 39 -11.54 1.55 -9.55
CA SER A 39 -10.86 0.24 -9.52
C SER A 39 -9.33 0.37 -9.43
N ILE A 40 -8.76 1.34 -10.13
CA ILE A 40 -7.32 1.61 -10.12
C ILE A 40 -6.93 2.23 -8.77
N ALA A 41 -7.75 3.15 -8.24
CA ALA A 41 -7.56 3.70 -6.90
C ALA A 41 -7.54 2.60 -5.84
N PHE A 42 -8.48 1.65 -5.89
CA PHE A 42 -8.51 0.49 -5.01
C PHE A 42 -7.19 -0.31 -5.02
N ARG A 43 -6.68 -0.62 -6.22
CA ARG A 43 -5.42 -1.34 -6.40
C ARG A 43 -4.22 -0.59 -5.84
N VAL A 44 -4.13 0.72 -6.11
CA VAL A 44 -3.04 1.58 -5.61
C VAL A 44 -3.04 1.58 -4.08
N VAL A 45 -4.20 1.73 -3.45
CA VAL A 45 -4.32 1.76 -2.00
C VAL A 45 -3.92 0.44 -1.35
N LYS A 46 -4.44 -0.71 -1.84
CA LYS A 46 -3.99 -2.02 -1.35
C LYS A 46 -2.47 -2.18 -1.48
N ARG A 47 -1.89 -1.75 -2.61
CA ARG A 47 -0.45 -1.86 -2.83
C ARG A 47 0.35 -0.98 -1.86
N LEU A 48 -0.09 0.25 -1.60
CA LEU A 48 0.52 1.12 -0.60
C LEU A 48 0.53 0.45 0.77
N ILE A 49 -0.61 -0.10 1.21
CA ILE A 49 -0.73 -0.80 2.49
C ILE A 49 0.21 -2.01 2.57
N ARG A 50 0.28 -2.81 1.51
CA ARG A 50 1.19 -3.97 1.41
C ARG A 50 2.67 -3.57 1.47
N LEU A 51 3.03 -2.43 0.88
CA LEU A 51 4.40 -1.93 0.85
C LEU A 51 4.82 -1.20 2.13
N THR A 52 3.86 -0.77 2.96
CA THR A 52 4.16 -0.13 4.25
C THR A 52 4.90 -1.11 5.18
N PRO A 53 6.09 -0.75 5.69
CA PRO A 53 6.86 -1.60 6.60
C PRO A 53 6.06 -1.96 7.85
N SER A 54 6.24 -3.17 8.39
CA SER A 54 5.55 -3.63 9.60
C SER A 54 5.84 -2.77 10.84
N SER A 55 7.00 -2.14 10.93
CA SER A 55 7.36 -1.18 11.98
C SER A 55 6.56 0.13 11.92
N GLN A 56 5.94 0.40 10.78
CA GLN A 56 5.06 1.54 10.51
C GLN A 56 3.67 1.05 10.09
N LYS A 57 3.32 -0.23 10.36
CA LYS A 57 1.96 -0.73 10.16
C LYS A 57 1.07 0.01 11.13
N VAL A 58 0.40 0.97 10.55
CA VAL A 58 -0.45 1.95 11.16
C VAL A 58 -1.86 1.56 10.72
N ASN A 59 -2.80 1.59 11.67
CA ASN A 59 -4.20 1.34 11.33
C ASN A 59 -4.63 2.32 10.23
N VAL A 60 -5.20 1.78 9.16
CA VAL A 60 -5.78 2.55 8.07
C VAL A 60 -7.24 2.77 8.42
N GLU A 61 -7.60 4.01 8.76
CA GLU A 61 -8.98 4.36 9.08
C GLU A 61 -9.89 4.09 7.86
N HIS A 62 -11.09 3.55 8.11
CA HIS A 62 -12.15 3.31 7.12
C HIS A 62 -11.79 2.35 5.97
N LEU A 63 -10.80 1.47 6.13
CA LEU A 63 -10.40 0.51 5.10
C LEU A 63 -11.53 -0.46 4.71
N ASP A 64 -12.35 -0.87 5.66
CA ASP A 64 -13.46 -1.81 5.42
C ASP A 64 -14.51 -1.18 4.51
N ARG A 65 -15.01 0.01 4.89
CA ARG A 65 -15.93 0.80 4.06
C ARG A 65 -15.33 1.10 2.68
N PHE A 66 -14.04 1.40 2.62
CA PHE A 66 -13.35 1.60 1.35
C PHE A 66 -13.38 0.34 0.49
N SER A 67 -13.14 -0.82 1.09
CA SER A 67 -13.16 -2.10 0.38
C SER A 67 -14.56 -2.45 -0.09
N ASP A 68 -15.60 -2.07 0.64
CA ASP A 68 -16.99 -2.26 0.23
C ASP A 68 -17.40 -1.32 -0.92
N GLU A 69 -16.98 -0.05 -0.89
CA GLU A 69 -17.37 0.98 -1.86
C GLU A 69 -16.55 0.92 -3.16
N TYR A 70 -15.26 0.57 -3.07
CA TYR A 70 -14.32 0.58 -4.19
C TYR A 70 -13.86 -0.81 -4.63
N GLY A 71 -14.05 -1.82 -3.78
CA GLY A 71 -13.76 -3.20 -4.12
C GLY A 71 -14.77 -3.80 -5.08
N THR A 72 -14.44 -4.98 -5.60
CA THR A 72 -15.21 -5.65 -6.65
C THR A 72 -16.28 -6.62 -6.10
N GLY A 73 -16.71 -6.48 -4.83
CA GLY A 73 -17.71 -7.35 -4.21
C GLY A 73 -17.24 -8.79 -3.94
N VAL A 74 -16.05 -9.17 -4.41
CA VAL A 74 -15.36 -10.40 -3.99
C VAL A 74 -14.50 -10.03 -2.79
N ALA A 75 -14.89 -10.55 -1.63
CA ALA A 75 -14.08 -10.56 -0.43
C ALA A 75 -12.76 -11.27 -0.75
N ASP A 76 -11.74 -10.47 -1.08
CA ASP A 76 -10.38 -10.89 -1.37
C ASP A 76 -9.72 -11.34 -0.06
N ASN A 77 -10.22 -12.46 0.47
CA ASN A 77 -9.64 -13.22 1.58
C ASN A 77 -8.57 -14.19 1.04
N ASN A 78 -7.68 -13.72 0.16
CA ASN A 78 -6.50 -14.47 -0.19
C ASN A 78 -5.29 -13.58 0.06
N ASP A 79 -4.81 -13.69 1.30
CA ASP A 79 -3.38 -13.74 1.52
C ASP A 79 -2.80 -14.81 0.57
N TYR A 80 -1.61 -14.54 0.07
CA TYR A 80 -0.81 -15.39 -0.82
C TYR A 80 -1.04 -15.19 -2.33
N GLU A 81 0.10 -14.95 -2.96
CA GLU A 81 0.46 -15.23 -4.33
C GLU A 81 0.47 -14.06 -5.33
N ASP A 82 1.68 -13.92 -5.87
CA ASP A 82 2.10 -13.15 -7.03
C ASP A 82 1.62 -13.83 -8.34
N ASN A 83 0.49 -14.54 -8.29
CA ASN A 83 -0.06 -15.24 -9.44
C ASN A 83 -1.55 -14.92 -9.56
N ASP A 84 -1.90 -14.56 -10.77
CA ASP A 84 -3.21 -14.71 -11.37
C ASP A 84 -4.34 -13.85 -10.81
N PHE A 85 -4.62 -12.84 -11.64
CA PHE A 85 -5.86 -12.10 -11.77
C PHE A 85 -7.04 -13.05 -12.01
N GLU A 86 -7.43 -13.83 -11.01
CA GLU A 86 -8.57 -14.75 -11.12
C GLU A 86 -9.86 -14.05 -10.67
N ASP A 87 -10.56 -13.57 -11.69
CA ASP A 87 -11.96 -13.88 -11.93
C ASP A 87 -12.98 -13.46 -10.86
N GLY A 88 -13.09 -12.15 -10.63
CA GLY A 88 -14.36 -11.56 -10.22
C GLY A 88 -15.37 -11.69 -11.37
N GLN A 89 -16.10 -12.80 -11.42
CA GLN A 89 -17.19 -13.09 -12.38
C GLN A 89 -16.95 -12.48 -13.76
N SER A 90 -16.03 -13.05 -14.54
CA SER A 90 -16.09 -12.88 -15.98
C SER A 90 -17.37 -13.56 -16.48
N GLN A 91 -18.47 -12.80 -16.52
CA GLN A 91 -19.47 -12.93 -17.56
C GLN A 91 -18.67 -13.04 -18.87
N LYS A 92 -18.42 -14.24 -19.40
CA LYS A 92 -17.48 -14.52 -20.50
C LYS A 92 -17.42 -13.35 -21.48
N THR A 93 -16.54 -12.39 -21.24
CA THR A 93 -16.58 -11.15 -22.02
C THR A 93 -15.78 -11.44 -23.26
N SER A 94 -16.33 -11.16 -24.43
CA SER A 94 -15.61 -11.25 -25.71
C SER A 94 -14.41 -10.28 -25.80
N LYS A 95 -14.05 -9.62 -24.69
CA LYS A 95 -13.11 -8.51 -24.66
C LYS A 95 -11.69 -9.03 -24.43
N PRO A 96 -10.67 -8.36 -25.00
CA PRO A 96 -9.28 -8.75 -24.79
C PRO A 96 -8.87 -8.69 -23.31
N PRO A 97 -7.85 -9.48 -22.88
CA PRO A 97 -7.37 -9.51 -21.50
C PRO A 97 -7.00 -8.12 -20.94
N ASP A 98 -6.31 -7.30 -21.72
CA ASP A 98 -5.90 -5.95 -21.32
C ASP A 98 -7.11 -5.06 -21.01
N PHE A 99 -8.19 -5.20 -21.79
CA PHE A 99 -9.43 -4.47 -21.54
C PHE A 99 -10.01 -4.88 -20.19
N GLN A 100 -10.02 -6.17 -19.89
CA GLN A 100 -10.55 -6.67 -18.62
C GLN A 100 -9.65 -6.27 -17.43
N ALA A 101 -8.33 -6.23 -17.62
CA ALA A 101 -7.40 -5.77 -16.59
C ALA A 101 -7.57 -4.29 -16.22
N LEU A 102 -7.98 -3.45 -17.18
CA LEU A 102 -8.22 -2.02 -16.98
C LEU A 102 -9.65 -1.72 -16.53
N PHE A 103 -10.65 -2.39 -17.11
CA PHE A 103 -12.06 -2.04 -17.00
C PHE A 103 -12.94 -3.16 -16.40
N GLY A 104 -12.35 -4.24 -15.89
CA GLY A 104 -13.08 -5.35 -15.28
C GLY A 104 -13.57 -5.07 -13.86
N GLY A 105 -13.17 -3.96 -13.26
CA GLY A 105 -13.58 -3.54 -11.92
C GLY A 105 -14.56 -2.38 -11.91
N ASN A 106 -14.62 -1.67 -10.78
CA ASN A 106 -15.39 -0.44 -10.65
C ASN A 106 -14.84 0.66 -11.58
N ASN A 107 -15.59 0.96 -12.65
CA ASN A 107 -15.24 1.96 -13.66
C ASN A 107 -15.77 3.37 -13.36
N ASN A 108 -16.21 3.63 -12.13
CA ASN A 108 -16.62 4.97 -11.71
C ASN A 108 -15.40 5.92 -11.75
N ASP A 109 -15.55 7.05 -12.41
CA ASP A 109 -14.56 8.13 -12.50
C ASP A 109 -14.86 9.28 -11.52
N HIS A 110 -16.08 9.35 -11.00
CA HIS A 110 -16.48 10.31 -9.99
C HIS A 110 -16.21 9.75 -8.59
N PHE A 111 -14.99 9.93 -8.11
CA PHE A 111 -14.62 9.57 -6.75
C PHE A 111 -13.58 10.51 -6.13
N MET A 112 -13.58 10.56 -4.80
CA MET A 112 -12.54 11.22 -4.02
C MET A 112 -12.42 10.53 -2.68
N ILE A 113 -11.20 10.10 -2.35
CA ILE A 113 -10.92 9.42 -1.08
C ILE A 113 -9.73 10.04 -0.36
N GLY A 114 -9.90 10.26 0.94
CA GLY A 114 -8.83 10.59 1.87
C GLY A 114 -8.38 9.35 2.63
N ILE A 115 -7.08 9.09 2.66
CA ILE A 115 -6.49 8.00 3.44
C ILE A 115 -5.53 8.61 4.44
N LYS A 116 -5.65 8.16 5.69
CA LYS A 116 -4.84 8.65 6.79
C LYS A 116 -4.24 7.46 7.53
N PHE A 117 -2.93 7.54 7.72
CA PHE A 117 -2.20 6.64 8.58
C PHE A 117 -2.17 7.23 10.00
N THR A 118 -2.79 6.56 10.98
CA THR A 118 -2.70 6.86 12.42
C THR A 118 -1.84 5.87 13.22
N ARG A 119 -0.78 6.36 13.88
CA ARG A 119 0.01 5.56 14.84
C ARG A 119 -0.85 4.90 15.91
#